data_AF-A0A6J4PZ65-F1
#
_entry.id   AF-A0A6J4PZ65-F1
#
_cell.length_a   1.000
_cell.length_b   1.000
_cell.length_c   1.000
_cell.angle_alpha   90.00
_cell.angle_beta   90.00
_cell.angle_gamma   90.00
#
_symmetry.space_group_name_H-M   'P 1'
#
loop_
_entity.id
_entity.type
_entity.pdbx_description
1 polymer ?
#
loop_
_entity_poly.entity_id
_entity_poly.type
_entity_poly.pdbx_seq_one_letter_code
_entity_poly.pdbx_strand_id
1 'polypeptide(L)'
;MRKRALTRRDFLKMTGAGIAGTTLLGATGCDLTERIRNVTIESPGVKEGTNVVLIILDSLRKDHIGAYGNDKIRSPNLDALAKDSLLFTRAYPESIPTICARRAIHTGLRTWPFRDWVPPKGEDIILQGWEPIPDYQTTLAEMLQAAGYGTYFVTDNMHQFKPSYNFHRGFDVFDFFRGQTTDNYKPAWTYPKDKVAQALLKGNIPAMTGQMRQYFANVKE
;
A
#
# COMPACT_ATOMS: atom_id res chain seq x y z
N MET A 1 14.40 16.61 24.93
CA MET A 1 14.91 17.02 23.59
C MET A 1 13.80 16.78 22.56
N ARG A 2 13.35 17.83 21.86
CA ARG A 2 12.26 17.72 20.87
C ARG A 2 12.85 17.07 19.60
N LYS A 3 12.54 15.80 19.32
CA LYS A 3 12.98 15.12 18.08
C LYS A 3 12.50 15.96 16.89
N ARG A 4 13.44 16.44 16.07
CA ARG A 4 13.14 17.28 14.90
C ARG A 4 12.45 16.39 13.85
N ALA A 5 11.19 16.69 13.53
CA ALA A 5 10.48 16.02 12.45
C ALA A 5 11.01 16.50 11.09
N LEU A 6 11.39 15.57 10.21
CA LEU A 6 11.74 15.86 8.82
C LEU A 6 10.51 16.41 8.09
N THR A 7 10.63 17.56 7.43
CA THR A 7 9.53 18.08 6.62
C THR A 7 9.49 17.41 5.25
N ARG A 8 8.35 17.47 4.54
CA ARG A 8 8.24 16.99 3.15
C ARG A 8 9.31 17.61 2.24
N ARG A 9 9.63 18.90 2.44
CA ARG A 9 10.65 19.60 1.66
C ARG A 9 12.05 19.06 1.96
N ASP A 10 12.34 18.71 3.21
CA ASP A 10 13.61 18.10 3.58
C ASP A 10 13.75 16.71 2.94
N PHE A 11 12.68 15.90 3.00
CA PHE A 11 12.64 14.59 2.37
C PHE A 11 12.82 14.65 0.86
N LEU A 12 12.07 15.51 0.15
CA LEU A 12 12.18 15.65 -1.31
C LEU A 12 13.54 16.17 -1.76
N LYS A 13 14.25 16.95 -0.94
CA LYS A 13 15.63 17.35 -1.22
C LYS A 13 16.60 16.19 -1.06
N MET A 14 16.40 15.36 -0.04
CA MET A 14 17.22 14.16 0.18
C MET A 14 17.02 13.12 -0.93
N THR A 15 15.79 12.90 -1.39
CA THR A 15 15.50 11.93 -2.47
C THR A 15 15.74 12.49 -3.87
N GLY A 16 15.45 13.78 -4.09
CA GLY A 16 15.72 14.47 -5.35
C GLY A 16 17.21 14.55 -5.69
N ALA A 17 18.09 14.64 -4.68
CA ALA A 17 19.53 14.54 -4.88
C ALA A 17 20.01 13.14 -5.32
N GLY A 18 19.20 12.09 -5.13
CA GLY A 18 19.50 10.72 -5.55
C GLY A 18 18.95 10.33 -6.94
N ILE A 19 17.98 11.08 -7.48
CA ILE A 19 17.40 10.82 -8.81
C ILE A 19 17.83 11.89 -9.83
N ALA A 20 18.13 13.13 -9.38
CA ALA A 20 18.62 14.19 -10.24
C ALA A 20 20.15 14.16 -10.36
N GLY A 21 20.66 13.23 -11.16
CA GLY A 21 21.86 13.51 -11.91
C GLY A 21 21.63 14.77 -12.76
N THR A 22 22.24 15.88 -12.34
CA THR A 22 22.53 17.09 -13.12
C THR A 22 21.40 17.68 -13.99
N THR A 23 20.70 18.70 -13.49
CA THR A 23 20.34 19.89 -14.30
C THR A 23 20.17 21.10 -13.37
N LEU A 24 20.96 22.14 -13.63
CA LEU A 24 21.04 23.41 -12.89
C LEU A 24 19.83 24.33 -13.13
N LEU A 25 19.50 25.14 -12.11
CA LEU A 25 19.00 26.55 -12.10
C LEU A 25 18.40 26.78 -10.71
N GLY A 26 18.64 27.82 -9.90
CA GLY A 26 19.33 29.10 -10.03
C GLY A 26 18.74 30.01 -8.93
N ALA A 27 19.61 30.58 -8.08
CA ALA A 27 19.43 31.75 -7.21
C ALA A 27 18.50 31.71 -5.96
N THR A 28 19.06 32.28 -4.88
CA THR A 28 18.52 32.69 -3.57
C THR A 28 18.32 31.61 -2.49
N GLY A 29 19.33 31.52 -1.61
CA GLY A 29 19.25 30.75 -0.37
C GLY A 29 20.60 30.41 0.27
N CYS A 30 21.53 31.37 0.31
CA CYS A 30 22.78 31.26 1.08
C CYS A 30 22.47 31.26 2.58
N ASP A 31 22.06 30.09 3.08
CA ASP A 31 22.04 29.71 4.51
C ASP A 31 21.79 28.18 4.63
N LEU A 32 21.15 27.58 3.61
CA LEU A 32 20.96 26.14 3.56
C LEU A 32 22.23 25.38 3.13
N THR A 33 23.11 26.00 2.36
CA THR A 33 24.28 25.37 1.76
C THR A 33 25.31 24.96 2.83
N GLU A 34 25.46 25.75 3.91
CA GLU A 34 26.34 25.38 5.03
C GLU A 34 25.77 24.24 5.88
N ARG A 35 24.44 24.15 6.05
CA ARG A 35 23.79 23.03 6.74
C ARG A 35 23.82 21.72 5.95
N ILE A 36 23.98 21.80 4.63
CA ILE A 36 24.05 20.63 3.73
C ILE A 36 25.50 20.14 3.55
N ARG A 37 26.52 20.99 3.76
CA ARG A 37 27.94 20.61 3.63
C ARG A 37 28.37 19.44 4.53
N ASN A 38 27.70 19.24 5.67
CA ASN A 38 27.99 18.13 6.59
C ASN A 38 27.04 16.94 6.43
N VAL A 39 26.14 16.99 5.44
CA VAL A 39 25.37 15.81 5.03
C VAL A 39 26.12 15.21 3.86
N THR A 40 27.11 14.37 4.17
CA THR A 40 27.64 13.43 3.21
C THR A 40 26.51 12.44 2.90
N ILE A 41 25.73 12.73 1.87
CA ILE A 41 24.97 11.69 1.20
C ILE A 41 26.04 10.94 0.42
N GLU A 42 26.60 9.90 1.04
CA GLU A 42 27.12 8.80 0.25
C GLU A 42 25.96 8.36 -0.62
N SER A 43 25.96 8.79 -1.89
CA SER A 43 25.10 8.16 -2.87
C SER A 43 25.62 6.73 -2.93
N PRO A 44 24.87 5.74 -2.43
CA PRO A 44 25.21 4.38 -2.79
C PRO A 44 24.82 4.34 -4.26
N GLY A 45 25.81 4.54 -5.15
CA GLY A 45 25.70 4.00 -6.49
C GLY A 45 25.19 2.58 -6.30
N VAL A 46 23.99 2.29 -6.85
CA VAL A 46 23.15 1.13 -6.54
C VAL A 46 24.04 -0.03 -6.12
N LYS A 47 24.15 -0.26 -4.80
CA LYS A 47 24.86 -1.44 -4.29
C LYS A 47 24.23 -2.62 -5.01
N GLU A 48 25.03 -3.59 -5.43
CA GLU A 48 24.51 -4.91 -5.77
C GLU A 48 23.37 -5.27 -4.82
N GLY A 49 22.16 -5.36 -5.39
CA GLY A 49 20.94 -5.91 -4.81
C GLY A 49 20.29 -5.19 -3.62
N THR A 50 19.88 -3.92 -3.74
CA THR A 50 18.90 -3.38 -2.76
C THR A 50 17.55 -4.02 -3.00
N ASN A 51 17.13 -4.94 -2.14
CA ASN A 51 15.80 -5.55 -2.21
C ASN A 51 14.72 -4.52 -1.86
N VAL A 52 13.66 -4.49 -2.66
CA VAL A 52 12.50 -3.63 -2.42
C VAL A 52 11.34 -4.49 -1.94
N VAL A 53 10.83 -4.20 -0.75
CA VAL A 53 9.65 -4.88 -0.17
C VAL A 53 8.56 -3.85 0.06
N LEU A 54 7.42 -4.03 -0.61
CA LEU A 54 6.24 -3.19 -0.45
C LEU A 54 5.12 -3.96 0.25
N ILE A 55 4.75 -3.52 1.45
CA ILE A 55 3.66 -4.10 2.25
C ILE A 55 2.46 -3.16 2.21
N ILE A 56 1.31 -3.66 1.75
CA ILE A 56 0.06 -2.90 1.66
C ILE A 56 -0.99 -3.58 2.56
N LEU A 57 -1.47 -2.86 3.55
CA LEU A 57 -2.51 -3.33 4.48
C LEU A 57 -3.87 -2.80 4.03
N ASP A 58 -4.85 -3.69 3.84
CA ASP A 58 -6.15 -3.31 3.31
C ASP A 58 -7.00 -2.61 4.37
N SER A 59 -7.56 -1.46 4.02
CA SER A 59 -8.49 -0.68 4.84
C SER A 59 -7.98 -0.32 6.25
N LEU A 60 -6.66 -0.36 6.47
CA LEU A 60 -6.05 0.01 7.74
C LEU A 60 -5.98 1.53 7.88
N ARG A 61 -6.60 2.04 8.94
CA ARG A 61 -6.47 3.45 9.31
C ARG A 61 -5.25 3.67 10.18
N LYS A 62 -4.59 4.82 10.00
CA LYS A 62 -3.40 5.20 10.78
C LYS A 62 -3.67 5.25 12.28
N ASP A 63 -4.87 5.65 12.69
CA ASP A 63 -5.23 5.79 14.10
C ASP A 63 -5.49 4.44 14.79
N HIS A 64 -5.31 3.31 14.09
CA HIS A 64 -5.36 1.96 14.65
C HIS A 64 -3.98 1.36 14.95
N ILE A 65 -2.91 2.16 14.85
CA ILE A 65 -1.52 1.71 15.00
C ILE A 65 -0.87 2.44 16.19
N GLY A 66 -0.17 1.70 17.05
CA GLY A 66 0.51 2.22 18.25
C GLY A 66 1.55 3.29 17.94
N ALA A 67 2.34 3.13 16.88
CA ALA A 67 3.29 4.13 16.38
C ALA A 67 2.65 5.50 16.06
N TYR A 68 1.34 5.54 15.82
CA TYR A 68 0.57 6.76 15.57
C TYR A 68 -0.21 7.25 16.81
N GLY A 69 0.02 6.65 17.98
CA GLY A 69 -0.57 7.06 19.26
C GLY A 69 -1.80 6.28 19.72
N ASN A 70 -2.09 5.11 19.11
CA ASN A 70 -3.17 4.25 19.60
C ASN A 70 -2.70 3.41 20.81
N ASP A 71 -3.42 3.49 21.93
CA ASP A 71 -3.13 2.77 23.18
C ASP A 71 -4.01 1.52 23.39
N LYS A 72 -4.99 1.28 22.52
CA LYS A 72 -5.98 0.20 22.62
C LYS A 72 -5.64 -1.00 21.73
N ILE A 73 -5.23 -0.75 20.50
CA ILE A 73 -4.93 -1.78 19.49
C ILE A 73 -3.45 -2.11 19.57
N ARG A 74 -3.14 -3.40 19.68
CA ARG A 74 -1.76 -3.88 19.79
C ARG A 74 -1.16 -4.09 18.39
N SER A 75 -0.14 -3.32 18.03
CA SER A 75 0.58 -3.44 16.75
C SER A 75 2.11 -3.58 16.93
N PRO A 76 2.61 -4.50 17.78
CA PRO A 76 4.00 -4.50 18.24
C PRO A 76 5.04 -4.57 17.12
N ASN A 77 4.75 -5.29 16.03
CA ASN A 77 5.66 -5.42 14.89
C ASN A 77 5.73 -4.13 14.05
N LEU A 78 4.59 -3.47 13.82
CA LEU A 78 4.55 -2.16 13.14
C LEU A 78 5.20 -1.08 14.01
N ASP A 79 5.00 -1.15 15.33
CA ASP A 79 5.60 -0.23 16.28
C ASP A 79 7.12 -0.40 16.36
N ALA A 80 7.61 -1.64 16.28
CA ALA A 80 9.04 -1.93 16.17
C ALA A 80 9.61 -1.39 14.85
N LEU A 81 8.98 -1.70 13.72
CA LEU A 81 9.42 -1.19 12.41
C LEU A 81 9.48 0.34 12.38
N ALA A 82 8.49 1.02 12.97
CA ALA A 82 8.43 2.48 13.01
C ALA A 82 9.57 3.11 13.82
N LYS A 83 10.16 2.42 14.81
CA LYS A 83 11.29 2.94 15.60
C LYS A 83 12.56 3.10 14.76
N ASP A 84 12.74 2.21 13.79
CA ASP A 84 13.93 2.15 12.92
C ASP A 84 13.64 2.71 11.51
N SER A 85 12.48 3.34 11.31
CA SER A 85 12.02 3.83 10.00
C SER A 85 11.73 5.32 9.98
N LEU A 86 11.60 5.87 8.78
CA LEU A 86 10.94 7.16 8.58
C LEU A 86 9.42 7.00 8.64
N LEU A 87 8.79 7.59 9.66
CA LEU A 87 7.35 7.54 9.86
C LEU A 87 6.66 8.77 9.26
N PHE A 88 5.78 8.56 8.27
CA PHE A 88 4.98 9.63 7.67
C PHE A 88 3.68 9.86 8.43
N THR A 89 3.48 11.05 8.99
CA THR A 89 2.24 11.43 9.72
C THR A 89 1.12 11.95 8.83
N ARG A 90 1.47 12.27 7.57
CA ARG A 90 0.63 12.88 6.54
C ARG A 90 0.75 12.14 5.21
N ALA A 91 0.65 10.81 5.25
CA ALA A 91 0.48 9.98 4.06
C ALA A 91 -1.01 9.87 3.73
N TYR A 92 -1.35 10.04 2.45
CA TYR A 92 -2.72 9.94 1.95
C TYR A 92 -2.71 9.04 0.72
N PRO A 93 -3.69 8.16 0.55
CA PRO A 93 -3.85 7.44 -0.71
C PRO A 93 -4.22 8.43 -1.81
N GLU A 94 -3.81 8.16 -3.04
CA GLU A 94 -4.20 8.97 -4.20
C GLU A 94 -5.72 8.93 -4.42
N SER A 95 -6.33 7.77 -4.17
CA SER A 95 -7.75 7.52 -4.39
C SER A 95 -8.27 6.43 -3.46
N ILE A 96 -9.59 6.29 -3.38
CA ILE A 96 -10.32 5.22 -2.68
C ILE A 96 -11.45 4.70 -3.59
N PRO A 97 -11.88 3.44 -3.47
CA PRO A 97 -11.43 2.41 -2.52
C PRO A 97 -10.27 1.55 -3.05
N THR A 98 -9.78 0.63 -2.21
CA THR A 98 -8.88 -0.50 -2.47
C THR A 98 -8.25 -0.61 -3.87
N ILE A 99 -9.01 -0.99 -4.90
CA ILE A 99 -8.48 -1.18 -6.27
C ILE A 99 -7.96 0.12 -6.88
N CYS A 100 -8.63 1.26 -6.69
CA CYS A 100 -8.19 2.56 -7.18
C CYS A 100 -6.85 2.96 -6.54
N ALA A 101 -6.75 2.81 -5.22
CA ALA A 101 -5.52 3.11 -4.48
C ALA A 101 -4.36 2.22 -4.94
N ARG A 102 -4.61 0.91 -5.09
CA ARG A 102 -3.60 -0.05 -5.52
C ARG A 102 -3.18 0.18 -6.98
N ARG A 103 -4.09 0.56 -7.88
CA ARG A 103 -3.71 0.99 -9.24
C ARG A 103 -2.72 2.14 -9.21
N ALA A 104 -3.02 3.19 -8.45
CA ALA A 104 -2.13 4.33 -8.32
C ALA A 104 -0.76 3.95 -7.73
N ILE A 105 -0.73 3.01 -6.77
CA ILE A 105 0.53 2.47 -6.21
C ILE A 105 1.31 1.68 -7.27
N HIS A 106 0.64 0.84 -8.05
CA HIS A 106 1.29 0.02 -9.08
C HIS A 106 1.79 0.83 -10.26
N THR A 107 1.16 1.95 -10.64
CA THR A 107 1.55 2.71 -11.85
C THR A 107 2.20 4.05 -11.54
N GLY A 108 2.08 4.55 -10.31
CA GLY A 108 2.46 5.92 -9.96
C GLY A 108 1.55 6.99 -10.60
N LEU A 109 0.46 6.59 -11.26
CA LEU A 109 -0.44 7.49 -11.98
C LEU A 109 -1.69 7.82 -11.17
N ARG A 110 -2.22 9.01 -11.42
CA ARG A 110 -3.46 9.50 -10.82
C ARG A 110 -4.66 8.73 -11.40
N THR A 111 -5.52 8.18 -10.54
CA THR A 111 -6.76 7.51 -10.96
C THR A 111 -8.00 8.40 -10.77
N TRP A 112 -7.99 9.28 -9.77
CA TRP A 112 -9.09 10.23 -9.55
C TRP A 112 -9.02 11.39 -10.57
N PRO A 113 -10.15 11.89 -11.13
CA PRO A 113 -11.55 11.67 -10.74
C PRO A 113 -12.27 10.58 -11.54
N PHE A 114 -11.60 9.49 -11.91
CA PHE A 114 -12.21 8.35 -12.64
C PHE A 114 -12.84 8.77 -13.97
N ARG A 115 -12.13 9.62 -14.73
CA ARG A 115 -12.59 10.09 -16.03
C ARG A 115 -12.85 8.89 -16.94
N ASP A 116 -13.97 8.95 -17.65
CA ASP A 116 -14.36 7.96 -18.65
C ASP A 116 -14.56 6.53 -18.07
N TRP A 117 -14.69 6.40 -16.75
CA TRP A 117 -14.94 5.11 -16.11
C TRP A 117 -16.32 4.57 -16.48
N VAL A 118 -16.33 3.32 -16.92
CA VAL A 118 -17.53 2.52 -17.16
C VAL A 118 -17.42 1.25 -16.31
N PRO A 119 -18.49 0.85 -15.59
CA PRO A 119 -18.47 -0.38 -14.81
C PRO A 119 -18.02 -1.59 -15.65
N PRO A 120 -16.97 -2.32 -15.25
CA PRO A 120 -16.57 -3.53 -15.95
C PRO A 120 -17.67 -4.60 -15.86
N LYS A 121 -17.87 -5.34 -16.95
CA LYS A 121 -18.87 -6.42 -16.98
C LYS A 121 -18.45 -7.56 -16.05
N GLY A 122 -19.41 -8.12 -15.31
CA GLY A 122 -19.17 -9.26 -14.43
C GLY A 122 -18.58 -8.90 -13.07
N GLU A 123 -18.53 -7.62 -12.72
CA GLU A 123 -18.07 -7.17 -11.40
C GLU A 123 -19.17 -7.23 -10.33
N ASP A 124 -18.77 -7.71 -9.17
CA ASP A 124 -19.55 -7.74 -7.94
C ASP A 124 -19.50 -6.41 -7.19
N ILE A 125 -18.46 -5.60 -7.43
CA ILE A 125 -18.27 -4.28 -6.82
C ILE A 125 -18.35 -3.20 -7.90
N ILE A 126 -19.44 -2.43 -7.85
CA ILE A 126 -19.71 -1.32 -8.78
C ILE A 126 -19.45 0.00 -8.07
N LEU A 127 -18.16 0.33 -7.92
CA LEU A 127 -17.70 1.60 -7.36
C LEU A 127 -16.88 2.35 -8.41
N GLN A 128 -17.01 3.69 -8.48
CA GLN A 128 -16.30 4.47 -9.48
C GLN A 128 -14.77 4.26 -9.38
N GLY A 129 -14.12 4.06 -10.52
CA GLY A 129 -12.69 3.78 -10.61
C GLY A 129 -12.30 2.32 -10.35
N TRP A 130 -13.25 1.46 -9.99
CA TRP A 130 -13.04 0.03 -9.85
C TRP A 130 -12.91 -0.60 -11.24
N GLU A 131 -11.68 -0.70 -11.72
CA GLU A 131 -11.34 -1.15 -13.07
C GLU A 131 -9.94 -1.81 -13.09
N PRO A 132 -9.61 -2.59 -14.13
CA PRO A 132 -8.25 -3.12 -14.35
C PRO A 132 -7.17 -2.05 -14.46
N ILE A 133 -5.90 -2.43 -14.30
CA ILE A 133 -4.79 -1.62 -14.80
C ILE A 133 -4.84 -1.62 -16.34
N PRO A 134 -5.00 -0.46 -17.01
CA PRO A 134 -5.00 -0.42 -18.47
C PRO A 134 -3.68 -0.91 -19.06
N ASP A 135 -3.74 -1.61 -20.19
CA ASP A 135 -2.56 -2.24 -20.81
C ASP A 135 -1.45 -1.24 -21.15
N TYR A 136 -1.83 -0.01 -21.53
CA TYR A 136 -0.89 1.05 -21.87
C TYR A 136 -0.19 1.69 -20.65
N GLN A 137 -0.64 1.41 -19.43
CA GLN A 137 0.01 1.90 -18.22
C GLN A 137 1.07 0.89 -17.78
N THR A 138 2.34 1.30 -17.83
CA THR A 138 3.45 0.52 -17.28
C THR A 138 3.37 0.47 -15.76
N THR A 139 3.58 -0.72 -15.21
CA THR A 139 3.59 -0.96 -13.76
C THR A 139 5.00 -0.85 -13.19
N LEU A 140 5.09 -0.56 -11.89
CA LEU A 140 6.32 -0.55 -11.11
C LEU A 140 7.04 -1.91 -11.21
N ALA A 141 6.28 -3.00 -11.23
CA ALA A 141 6.83 -4.35 -11.35
C ALA A 141 7.49 -4.56 -12.73
N GLU A 142 6.83 -4.17 -13.83
CA GLU A 142 7.43 -4.22 -15.17
C GLU A 142 8.72 -3.38 -15.26
N MET A 143 8.74 -2.20 -14.63
CA MET A 143 9.94 -1.36 -14.56
C MET A 143 11.08 -2.03 -13.78
N LEU A 144 10.78 -2.66 -12.63
CA LEU A 144 11.76 -3.36 -11.81
C LEU A 144 12.28 -4.62 -12.51
N GLN A 145 11.39 -5.38 -13.15
CA GLN A 145 11.74 -6.57 -13.94
C GLN A 145 12.67 -6.19 -15.10
N ALA A 146 12.35 -5.13 -15.85
CA ALA A 146 13.22 -4.63 -16.91
C ALA A 146 14.59 -4.15 -16.41
N ALA A 147 14.69 -3.74 -15.14
CA ALA A 147 15.94 -3.38 -14.47
C ALA A 147 16.69 -4.59 -13.88
N GLY A 148 16.22 -5.82 -14.10
CA GLY A 148 16.89 -7.06 -13.66
C GLY A 148 16.51 -7.56 -12.27
N TYR A 149 15.44 -7.04 -11.66
CA TYR A 149 14.95 -7.54 -10.37
C TYR A 149 14.12 -8.81 -10.55
N GLY A 150 14.29 -9.77 -9.63
CA GLY A 150 13.30 -10.82 -9.42
C GLY A 150 12.07 -10.26 -8.72
N THR A 151 10.89 -10.49 -9.28
CA THR A 151 9.65 -9.81 -8.88
C THR A 151 8.63 -10.81 -8.35
N TYR A 152 8.14 -10.55 -7.14
CA TYR A 152 7.22 -11.45 -6.42
C TYR A 152 6.00 -10.66 -5.96
N PHE A 153 4.80 -11.18 -6.25
CA PHE A 153 3.54 -10.60 -5.84
C PHE A 153 2.75 -11.57 -4.96
N VAL A 154 2.48 -11.18 -3.73
CA VAL A 154 1.69 -11.98 -2.78
C VAL A 154 0.51 -11.15 -2.31
N THR A 155 -0.69 -11.69 -2.43
CA THR A 155 -1.91 -10.97 -2.01
C THR A 155 -2.97 -11.92 -1.48
N ASP A 156 -3.78 -11.45 -0.54
CA ASP A 156 -5.02 -12.07 -0.11
C ASP A 156 -6.26 -11.33 -0.67
N ASN A 157 -6.03 -10.27 -1.44
CA ASN A 157 -7.09 -9.49 -2.06
C ASN A 157 -7.53 -10.13 -3.38
N MET A 158 -8.69 -10.78 -3.37
CA MET A 158 -9.24 -11.49 -4.53
C MET A 158 -9.38 -10.63 -5.79
N HIS A 159 -9.58 -9.32 -5.63
CA HIS A 159 -9.81 -8.42 -6.77
C HIS A 159 -8.51 -8.12 -7.53
N GLN A 160 -7.35 -8.23 -6.87
CA GLN A 160 -6.05 -8.19 -7.55
C GLN A 160 -5.72 -9.53 -8.24
N PHE A 161 -6.34 -10.63 -7.80
CA PHE A 161 -6.13 -11.96 -8.36
C PHE A 161 -7.02 -12.26 -9.58
N LYS A 162 -8.00 -11.40 -9.89
CA LYS A 162 -8.81 -11.52 -11.11
C LYS A 162 -7.89 -11.43 -12.34
N PRO A 163 -7.84 -12.44 -13.22
CA PRO A 163 -6.93 -12.43 -14.37
C PRO A 163 -7.12 -11.21 -15.28
N SER A 164 -8.35 -10.70 -15.39
CA SER A 164 -8.68 -9.52 -16.20
C SER A 164 -8.23 -8.19 -15.59
N TYR A 165 -7.74 -8.16 -14.34
CA TYR A 165 -7.42 -6.91 -13.63
C TYR A 165 -5.98 -6.41 -13.81
N ASN A 166 -5.12 -7.21 -14.45
CA ASN A 166 -3.77 -6.82 -14.85
C ASN A 166 -2.80 -6.46 -13.71
N PHE A 167 -3.11 -6.78 -12.44
CA PHE A 167 -2.19 -6.53 -11.30
C PHE A 167 -0.95 -7.43 -11.27
N HIS A 168 -0.96 -8.55 -11.99
CA HIS A 168 0.13 -9.52 -12.04
C HIS A 168 1.20 -9.17 -13.09
N ARG A 169 0.98 -8.13 -13.90
CA ARG A 169 1.93 -7.70 -14.93
C ARG A 169 3.28 -7.32 -14.31
N GLY A 170 4.36 -7.82 -14.91
CA GLY A 170 5.73 -7.56 -14.47
C GLY A 170 6.18 -8.31 -13.23
N PHE A 171 5.41 -9.29 -12.75
CA PHE A 171 5.82 -10.19 -11.67
C PHE A 171 6.21 -11.56 -12.22
N ASP A 172 7.37 -12.07 -11.82
CA ASP A 172 7.85 -13.41 -12.18
C ASP A 172 7.10 -14.50 -11.40
N VAL A 173 6.76 -14.22 -10.15
CA VAL A 173 6.01 -15.11 -9.26
C VAL A 173 4.83 -14.36 -8.68
N PHE A 174 3.65 -14.99 -8.71
CA PHE A 174 2.47 -14.48 -8.04
C PHE A 174 1.81 -15.57 -7.20
N ASP A 175 1.39 -15.23 -5.98
CA ASP A 175 0.73 -16.16 -5.05
C ASP A 175 -0.50 -15.50 -4.41
N PHE A 176 -1.53 -16.31 -4.18
CA PHE A 176 -2.82 -15.85 -3.68
C PHE A 176 -3.27 -16.64 -2.45
N PHE A 177 -3.42 -15.91 -1.35
CA PHE A 177 -3.95 -16.44 -0.10
C PHE A 177 -5.47 -16.30 -0.07
N ARG A 178 -6.13 -17.43 -0.33
CA ARG A 178 -7.59 -17.59 -0.21
C ARG A 178 -8.10 -17.23 1.19
N GLY A 179 -9.34 -16.77 1.26
CA GLY A 179 -10.09 -16.71 2.52
C GLY A 179 -10.48 -15.32 3.01
N GLN A 180 -10.20 -14.26 2.26
CA GLN A 180 -10.65 -12.92 2.59
C GLN A 180 -12.13 -12.67 2.21
N THR A 181 -12.73 -11.71 2.89
CA THR A 181 -14.08 -11.16 2.63
C THR A 181 -15.17 -12.22 2.43
N THR A 182 -15.65 -12.39 1.19
CA THR A 182 -16.73 -13.29 0.77
C THR A 182 -16.23 -14.54 0.07
N ASP A 183 -14.91 -14.81 0.07
CA ASP A 183 -14.36 -16.04 -0.49
C ASP A 183 -14.95 -17.25 0.25
N ASN A 184 -15.65 -18.13 -0.46
CA ASN A 184 -16.20 -19.38 0.07
C ASN A 184 -15.10 -20.46 0.16
N TYR A 185 -13.97 -20.15 0.80
CA TYR A 185 -12.86 -21.10 0.94
C TYR A 185 -13.20 -22.26 1.86
N LYS A 186 -13.95 -21.99 2.92
CA LYS A 186 -14.57 -23.01 3.77
C LYS A 186 -16.06 -22.76 3.93
N PRO A 187 -16.84 -23.79 4.31
CA PRO A 187 -18.28 -23.63 4.49
C PRO A 187 -18.59 -22.58 5.57
N ALA A 188 -19.40 -21.58 5.23
CA ALA A 188 -19.70 -20.42 6.09
C ALA A 188 -20.21 -20.78 7.49
N TRP A 189 -20.76 -21.98 7.69
CA TRP A 189 -21.32 -22.46 8.96
C TRP A 189 -20.30 -23.11 9.91
N THR A 190 -19.02 -23.22 9.51
CA THR A 190 -17.95 -23.73 10.40
C THR A 190 -17.31 -22.65 11.29
N TYR A 191 -17.87 -21.44 11.30
CA TYR A 191 -17.35 -20.32 12.06
C TYR A 191 -17.56 -20.46 13.59
N PRO A 192 -16.60 -19.98 14.40
CA PRO A 192 -16.79 -19.81 15.84
C PRO A 192 -17.80 -18.69 16.15
N LYS A 193 -18.96 -19.04 16.71
CA LYS A 193 -20.08 -18.11 16.94
C LYS A 193 -19.76 -16.99 17.92
N ASP A 194 -19.01 -17.31 18.96
CA ASP A 194 -18.51 -16.41 19.99
C ASP A 194 -17.61 -15.32 19.40
N LYS A 195 -16.70 -15.67 18.48
CA LYS A 195 -15.82 -14.71 17.81
C LYS A 195 -16.57 -13.72 16.93
N VAL A 196 -17.58 -14.18 16.18
CA VAL A 196 -18.43 -13.28 15.39
C VAL A 196 -19.13 -12.27 16.31
N ALA A 197 -19.68 -12.71 17.43
CA ALA A 197 -20.34 -11.81 18.38
C ALA A 197 -19.37 -10.78 18.97
N GLN A 198 -18.12 -11.17 19.26
CA GLN A 198 -17.08 -10.28 19.79
C GLN A 198 -16.57 -9.27 18.76
N ALA A 199 -16.55 -9.64 17.47
CA ALA A 199 -16.06 -8.78 16.39
C ALA A 199 -17.06 -7.70 15.97
N LEU A 200 -18.35 -7.87 16.29
CA LEU A 200 -19.40 -6.95 15.90
C LEU A 200 -19.59 -5.84 16.93
N LEU A 201 -19.53 -4.60 16.47
CA LEU A 201 -19.84 -3.42 17.28
C LEU A 201 -21.30 -3.01 17.11
N LYS A 202 -21.86 -2.36 18.14
CA LYS A 202 -23.20 -1.79 18.08
C LYS A 202 -23.26 -0.76 16.95
N GLY A 203 -24.17 -0.97 16.00
CA GLY A 203 -24.31 -0.12 14.79
C GLY A 203 -23.70 -0.72 13.52
N ASN A 204 -23.05 -1.89 13.58
CA ASN A 204 -22.63 -2.60 12.37
C ASN A 204 -23.84 -2.98 11.50
N ILE A 205 -23.71 -2.81 10.19
CA ILE A 205 -24.76 -3.19 9.22
C ILE A 205 -24.96 -4.71 9.21
N PRO A 206 -26.19 -5.22 8.95
CA PRO A 206 -26.47 -6.66 8.95
C PRO A 206 -25.53 -7.49 8.06
N ALA A 207 -25.13 -6.94 6.90
CA ALA A 207 -24.21 -7.57 5.96
C ALA A 207 -22.83 -7.90 6.58
N MET A 208 -22.37 -7.11 7.56
CA MET A 208 -21.10 -7.33 8.26
C MET A 208 -21.09 -8.66 9.01
N THR A 209 -22.24 -9.11 9.51
CA THR A 209 -22.35 -10.41 10.19
C THR A 209 -22.03 -11.56 9.23
N GLY A 210 -22.55 -11.51 7.99
CA GLY A 210 -22.26 -12.52 6.98
C GLY A 210 -20.79 -12.54 6.58
N GLN A 211 -20.19 -11.37 6.38
CA GLN A 211 -18.76 -11.24 6.06
C GLN A 211 -17.88 -11.77 7.19
N MET A 212 -18.17 -11.44 8.45
CA MET A 212 -17.40 -11.93 9.59
C MET A 212 -17.53 -13.45 9.75
N ARG A 213 -18.72 -14.03 9.51
CA ARG A 213 -18.89 -15.49 9.49
C ARG A 213 -17.99 -16.15 8.45
N GLN A 214 -18.02 -15.65 7.22
CA GLN A 214 -17.19 -16.21 6.15
C GLN A 214 -15.70 -16.04 6.45
N TYR A 215 -15.29 -14.85 6.89
CA TYR A 215 -13.92 -14.57 7.31
C TYR A 215 -13.44 -15.55 8.39
N PHE A 216 -14.18 -15.68 9.51
CA PHE A 216 -13.78 -16.58 10.60
C PHE A 216 -13.88 -18.05 10.25
N ALA A 217 -14.73 -18.45 9.29
CA ALA A 217 -14.68 -19.80 8.75
C ALA A 217 -13.37 -20.04 7.99
N ASN A 218 -12.91 -19.04 7.22
CA ASN A 218 -11.74 -19.13 6.38
C ASN A 218 -10.42 -19.15 7.17
N VAL A 219 -10.24 -18.26 8.13
CA VAL A 219 -9.00 -18.21 8.94
C VAL A 219 -8.87 -19.42 9.86
N LYS A 220 -7.65 -19.98 9.97
CA LYS A 220 -7.31 -20.97 11.01
C LYS A 220 -6.77 -20.23 12.24
N GLU A 221 -6.97 -20.82 13.41
CA GLU A 221 -6.27 -20.41 14.64
C GLU A 221 -4.82 -20.87 14.65
#